data_AF-A0A423H219-F1
#
_entry.id   AF-A0A423H219-F1
#
_cell.length_a   1.000
_cell.length_b   1.000
_cell.length_c   1.000
_cell.angle_alpha   90.00
_cell.angle_beta   90.00
_cell.angle_gamma   90.00
#
_symmetry.space_group_name_H-M   'P 1'
#
loop_
_entity.id
_entity.type
_entity.pdbx_description
1 polymer ?
#
loop_
_entity_poly.entity_id
_entity_poly.type
_entity_poly.pdbx_seq_one_letter_code
_entity_poly.pdbx_strand_id
1 'polypeptide(L)'
;MNENTYTQPSDSAAMRQAARCLYESTPSSTFESVASEFGVSARTLKRWASADGGWRKLDSPLLTTRAHAAADRAKAVIAGTPPEQKEAQEAALAELRADVAVDERAQLLVKHRKQWAIVDGLVAEAVRGRNQTAAKLAEIVARTITLKQTGERKAWGMDGPSPTAGTVVVIDRDYPTEKSEDAPE
;
A
#
# COMPACT_ATOMS: atom_id res chain seq x y z
N MET A 1 -41.47 -15.74 17.06
CA MET A 1 -40.23 -16.43 17.45
C MET A 1 -39.09 -15.57 16.92
N ASN A 2 -38.45 -14.80 17.80
CA ASN A 2 -37.38 -13.89 17.39
C ASN A 2 -36.06 -14.65 17.46
N GLU A 3 -35.47 -14.93 16.30
CA GLU A 3 -34.12 -15.50 16.18
C GLU A 3 -33.12 -14.45 16.66
N ASN A 4 -32.59 -14.67 17.87
CA ASN A 4 -31.51 -13.89 18.42
C ASN A 4 -30.21 -14.33 17.72
N THR A 5 -29.87 -13.71 16.59
CA THR A 5 -28.61 -13.92 15.88
C THR A 5 -27.45 -13.50 16.79
N TYR A 6 -26.84 -14.48 17.45
CA TYR A 6 -25.67 -14.30 18.30
C TYR A 6 -24.44 -14.12 17.39
N THR A 7 -24.17 -12.89 16.97
CA THR A 7 -22.94 -12.56 16.23
C THR A 7 -21.74 -12.85 17.12
N GLN A 8 -20.91 -13.83 16.72
CA GLN A 8 -19.74 -14.22 17.48
C GLN A 8 -18.76 -13.03 17.59
N PRO A 9 -18.01 -12.90 18.71
CA PRO A 9 -17.08 -11.79 18.92
C PRO A 9 -16.01 -11.67 17.80
N SER A 10 -15.55 -12.81 17.27
CA SER A 10 -14.58 -12.88 16.15
C SER A 10 -15.15 -12.25 14.87
N ASP A 11 -16.42 -12.51 14.60
CA ASP A 11 -17.09 -12.06 13.37
C ASP A 11 -17.34 -10.54 13.45
N SER A 12 -17.57 -10.02 14.66
CA SER A 12 -17.71 -8.58 14.90
C SER A 12 -16.40 -7.79 14.68
N ALA A 13 -15.24 -8.39 14.99
CA ALA A 13 -13.94 -7.77 14.79
C ALA A 13 -13.54 -7.77 13.30
N ALA A 14 -13.72 -8.90 12.61
CA ALA A 14 -13.51 -9.00 11.17
C ALA A 14 -14.43 -8.06 10.39
N MET A 15 -15.71 -7.98 10.79
CA MET A 15 -16.69 -7.06 10.21
C MET A 15 -16.32 -5.60 10.44
N ARG A 16 -15.87 -5.23 11.64
CA ARG A 16 -15.36 -3.88 11.93
C ARG A 16 -14.19 -3.52 11.02
N GLN A 17 -13.24 -4.44 10.82
CA GLN A 17 -12.08 -4.21 9.97
C GLN A 17 -12.45 -4.09 8.49
N ALA A 18 -13.36 -4.93 8.00
CA ALA A 18 -13.86 -4.86 6.63
C ALA A 18 -14.62 -3.55 6.37
N ALA A 19 -15.46 -3.12 7.31
CA ALA A 19 -16.17 -1.84 7.24
C ALA A 19 -15.23 -0.64 7.26
N ARG A 20 -14.13 -0.72 8.02
CA ARG A 20 -13.06 0.30 8.01
C ARG A 20 -12.42 0.41 6.63
N CYS A 21 -11.97 -0.71 6.06
CA CYS A 21 -11.36 -0.72 4.74
C CYS A 21 -12.29 -0.09 3.69
N LEU A 22 -13.57 -0.52 3.64
CA LEU A 22 -14.52 0.02 2.68
C LEU A 22 -14.75 1.54 2.84
N TYR A 23 -14.89 1.99 4.10
CA TYR A 23 -15.06 3.40 4.38
C TYR A 23 -13.82 4.20 3.95
N GLU A 24 -12.62 3.79 4.35
CA GLU A 24 -11.40 4.54 4.06
C GLU A 24 -11.07 4.52 2.55
N SER A 25 -11.40 3.45 1.82
CA SER A 25 -11.07 3.29 0.41
C SER A 25 -12.05 3.91 -0.58
N THR A 26 -13.27 4.26 -0.15
CA THR A 26 -14.34 4.74 -1.05
C THR A 26 -14.73 6.17 -0.68
N PRO A 27 -14.27 7.19 -1.45
CA PRO A 27 -14.46 8.61 -1.12
C PRO A 27 -15.93 9.04 -0.99
N SER A 28 -16.82 8.47 -1.81
CA SER A 28 -18.27 8.77 -1.80
C SER A 28 -19.07 7.97 -0.78
N SER A 29 -18.48 6.97 -0.12
CA SER A 29 -19.21 6.16 0.86
C SER A 29 -19.45 6.96 2.15
N THR A 30 -20.70 6.95 2.62
CA THR A 30 -21.06 7.47 3.95
C THR A 30 -21.08 6.35 4.98
N PHE A 31 -21.07 6.69 6.27
CA PHE A 31 -21.31 5.71 7.31
C PHE A 31 -22.65 5.01 7.15
N GLU A 32 -23.69 5.68 6.63
CA GLU A 32 -24.98 5.07 6.34
C GLU A 32 -24.90 4.02 5.21
N SER A 33 -24.15 4.31 4.13
CA SER A 33 -23.97 3.35 3.03
C SER A 33 -23.18 2.11 3.45
N VAL A 34 -22.08 2.30 4.19
CA VAL A 34 -21.24 1.19 4.70
C VAL A 34 -22.04 0.37 5.72
N ALA A 35 -22.83 1.03 6.58
CA ALA A 35 -23.69 0.35 7.56
C ALA A 35 -24.71 -0.58 6.89
N SER A 36 -25.34 -0.13 5.80
CA SER A 36 -26.27 -0.94 5.01
C SER A 36 -25.60 -2.16 4.39
N GLU A 37 -24.34 -2.03 3.96
CA GLU A 37 -23.60 -3.12 3.30
C GLU A 37 -23.18 -4.22 4.28
N PHE A 38 -22.91 -3.86 5.54
CA PHE A 38 -22.52 -4.80 6.60
C PHE A 38 -23.68 -5.17 7.55
N GLY A 39 -24.90 -4.70 7.30
CA GLY A 39 -26.08 -5.00 8.14
C GLY A 39 -26.00 -4.46 9.57
N VAL A 40 -25.22 -3.40 9.80
CA VAL A 40 -25.03 -2.77 11.12
C VAL A 40 -25.61 -1.36 11.13
N SER A 41 -25.78 -0.76 12.30
CA SER A 41 -26.22 0.64 12.39
C SER A 41 -25.06 1.61 12.09
N ALA A 42 -25.35 2.75 11.47
CA ALA A 42 -24.35 3.82 11.26
C ALA A 42 -23.77 4.35 12.58
N ARG A 43 -24.54 4.27 13.69
CA ARG A 43 -24.07 4.60 15.04
C ARG A 43 -22.98 3.63 15.52
N THR A 44 -23.11 2.35 15.20
CA THR A 44 -22.10 1.32 15.50
C THR A 44 -20.79 1.63 14.79
N LEU A 45 -20.84 1.97 13.50
CA LEU A 45 -19.65 2.34 12.73
C LEU A 45 -18.99 3.62 13.26
N LYS A 46 -19.76 4.66 13.59
CA LYS A 46 -19.22 5.90 14.19
C LYS A 46 -18.51 5.62 15.52
N ARG A 47 -19.06 4.74 16.36
CA ARG A 47 -18.42 4.31 17.62
C ARG A 47 -17.11 3.57 17.37
N TRP A 48 -17.09 2.65 16.40
CA TRP A 48 -15.87 1.94 16.02
C TRP A 48 -14.80 2.89 15.46
N ALA A 49 -15.20 3.82 14.60
CA ALA A 49 -14.32 4.85 14.07
C ALA A 49 -13.70 5.70 15.17
N SER A 50 -14.48 6.16 16.15
CA SER A 50 -13.97 6.92 17.29
C SER A 50 -13.01 6.11 18.17
N ALA A 51 -13.31 4.83 18.42
CA ALA A 51 -12.45 3.95 19.20
C ALA A 51 -11.11 3.60 18.49
N ASP A 52 -11.07 3.70 17.16
CA ASP A 52 -9.86 3.49 16.34
C ASP A 52 -9.08 4.78 16.03
N GLY A 53 -9.39 5.89 16.72
CA GLY A 53 -8.69 7.18 16.52
C GLY A 53 -9.21 8.03 15.36
N GLY A 54 -10.37 7.68 14.79
CA GLY A 54 -11.06 8.42 13.74
C GLY A 54 -10.67 7.96 12.34
N TRP A 55 -11.58 7.22 11.68
CA TRP A 55 -11.40 6.77 10.30
C TRP A 55 -11.46 7.96 9.32
N ARG A 56 -10.63 7.94 8.28
CA ARG A 56 -10.52 9.01 7.28
C ARG A 56 -10.50 8.46 5.87
N LYS A 57 -11.10 9.19 4.94
CA LYS A 57 -11.09 8.83 3.51
C LYS A 57 -9.69 8.94 2.93
N LEU A 58 -9.36 8.03 2.02
CA LEU A 58 -8.17 8.08 1.19
C LEU A 58 -8.52 8.82 -0.11
N ASP A 59 -7.87 9.95 -0.35
CA ASP A 59 -8.22 10.85 -1.45
C ASP A 59 -7.58 10.42 -2.79
N SER A 60 -8.28 9.63 -3.62
CA SER A 60 -8.04 9.55 -5.09
C SER A 60 -9.06 8.67 -5.83
N PRO A 61 -9.56 9.05 -7.02
CA PRO A 61 -10.38 8.18 -7.89
C PRO A 61 -9.68 6.88 -8.34
N LEU A 62 -8.33 6.89 -8.41
CA LEU A 62 -7.53 5.69 -8.73
C LEU A 62 -7.50 4.68 -7.57
N LEU A 63 -7.88 5.08 -6.35
CA LEU A 63 -7.98 4.16 -5.21
C LEU A 63 -9.25 3.31 -5.30
N THR A 64 -10.35 3.80 -5.86
CA THR A 64 -11.62 3.06 -5.93
C THR A 64 -11.49 1.76 -6.74
N THR A 65 -10.92 1.81 -7.95
CA THR A 65 -10.68 0.60 -8.78
C THR A 65 -9.70 -0.37 -8.11
N ARG A 66 -8.69 0.15 -7.41
CA ARG A 66 -7.69 -0.67 -6.72
C ARG A 66 -8.24 -1.31 -5.45
N ALA A 67 -9.11 -0.61 -4.75
CA ALA A 67 -9.83 -1.11 -3.60
C ALA A 67 -10.77 -2.23 -4.00
N HIS A 68 -11.47 -2.10 -5.14
CA HIS A 68 -12.25 -3.19 -5.71
C HIS A 68 -11.37 -4.40 -6.06
N ALA A 69 -10.24 -4.21 -6.75
CA ALA A 69 -9.32 -5.30 -7.06
C ALA A 69 -8.71 -5.97 -5.81
N ALA A 70 -8.41 -5.21 -4.75
CA ALA A 70 -7.95 -5.75 -3.48
C ALA A 70 -9.06 -6.51 -2.74
N ALA A 71 -10.29 -6.00 -2.77
CA ALA A 71 -11.46 -6.68 -2.21
C ALA A 71 -11.78 -7.98 -2.96
N ASP A 72 -11.64 -8.00 -4.28
CA ASP A 72 -11.85 -9.21 -5.09
C ASP A 72 -10.77 -10.26 -4.81
N ARG A 73 -9.50 -9.86 -4.64
CA ARG A 73 -8.43 -10.76 -4.17
C ARG A 73 -8.72 -11.31 -2.78
N ALA A 74 -9.20 -10.47 -1.84
CA ALA A 74 -9.56 -10.91 -0.50
C ALA A 74 -10.75 -11.89 -0.51
N LYS A 75 -11.77 -11.64 -1.35
CA LYS A 75 -12.88 -12.57 -1.57
C LYS A 75 -12.40 -13.91 -2.13
N ALA A 76 -11.43 -13.91 -3.05
CA ALA A 76 -10.85 -15.14 -3.58
C ALA A 76 -10.12 -15.96 -2.51
N VAL A 77 -9.35 -15.31 -1.62
CA VAL A 77 -8.70 -15.96 -0.47
C VAL A 77 -9.73 -16.56 0.48
N ILE A 78 -10.81 -15.84 0.75
CA ILE A 78 -11.91 -16.29 1.62
C ILE A 78 -12.65 -17.48 1.00
N ALA A 79 -12.92 -17.45 -0.31
CA ALA A 79 -13.61 -18.54 -1.00
C ALA A 79 -12.75 -19.80 -1.15
N GLY A 80 -11.42 -19.65 -1.25
CA GLY A 80 -10.47 -20.76 -1.41
C GLY A 80 -10.06 -21.44 -0.10
N THR A 81 -10.38 -20.85 1.06
CA THR A 81 -10.01 -21.39 2.37
C THR A 81 -11.25 -21.87 3.13
N PRO A 82 -11.32 -23.14 3.56
CA PRO A 82 -12.43 -23.63 4.37
C PRO A 82 -12.60 -22.78 5.64
N PRO A 83 -13.84 -22.49 6.08
CA PRO A 83 -14.10 -21.65 7.26
C PRO A 83 -13.57 -22.24 8.58
N GLU A 84 -13.19 -23.52 8.54
CA GLU A 84 -12.61 -24.30 9.62
C GLU A 84 -11.14 -23.94 9.87
N GLN A 85 -10.47 -23.35 8.87
CA GLN A 85 -9.05 -22.97 8.89
C GLN A 85 -8.88 -21.46 9.04
N LYS A 86 -9.52 -20.88 10.07
CA LYS A 86 -9.51 -19.43 10.32
C LYS A 86 -8.10 -18.85 10.41
N GLU A 87 -7.17 -19.55 11.06
CA GLU A 87 -5.78 -19.09 11.20
C GLU A 87 -5.05 -19.01 9.84
N ALA A 88 -5.25 -20.00 8.97
CA ALA A 88 -4.67 -20.01 7.63
C ALA A 88 -5.27 -18.91 6.75
N GLN A 89 -6.58 -18.69 6.87
CA GLN A 89 -7.28 -17.61 6.18
C GLN A 89 -6.80 -16.22 6.64
N GLU A 90 -6.62 -16.03 7.94
CA GLU A 90 -6.09 -14.78 8.50
C GLU A 90 -4.65 -14.51 8.05
N ALA A 91 -3.80 -15.55 8.03
CA ALA A 91 -2.43 -15.46 7.53
C ALA A 91 -2.40 -15.08 6.03
N ALA A 92 -3.17 -15.75 5.19
CA ALA A 92 -3.25 -15.45 3.76
C ALA A 92 -3.79 -14.03 3.48
N LEU A 93 -4.75 -13.56 4.28
CA LEU A 93 -5.22 -12.18 4.19
C LEU A 93 -4.18 -11.18 4.68
N ALA A 94 -3.34 -11.53 5.66
CA ALA A 94 -2.24 -10.69 6.12
C ALA A 94 -1.15 -10.55 5.04
N GLU A 95 -0.78 -11.65 4.39
CA GLU A 95 0.15 -11.64 3.25
C GLU A 95 -0.38 -10.80 2.09
N LEU A 96 -1.65 -11.01 1.70
CA LEU A 96 -2.27 -10.21 0.64
C LEU A 96 -2.24 -8.69 0.94
N ARG A 97 -2.44 -8.30 2.21
CA ARG A 97 -2.35 -6.89 2.61
C ARG A 97 -0.93 -6.35 2.47
N ALA A 98 0.07 -7.15 2.82
CA ALA A 98 1.47 -6.78 2.64
C ALA A 98 1.80 -6.59 1.15
N ASP A 99 1.34 -7.49 0.29
CA ASP A 99 1.52 -7.40 -1.16
C ASP A 99 0.85 -6.16 -1.76
N VAL A 100 -0.40 -5.89 -1.38
CA VAL A 100 -1.12 -4.67 -1.81
C VAL A 100 -0.34 -3.42 -1.39
N ALA A 101 0.18 -3.37 -0.16
CA ALA A 101 0.96 -2.25 0.32
C ALA A 101 2.28 -2.09 -0.45
N VAL A 102 2.94 -3.19 -0.83
CA VAL A 102 4.16 -3.17 -1.66
C VAL A 102 3.84 -2.64 -3.06
N ASP A 103 2.76 -3.13 -3.69
CA ASP A 103 2.30 -2.70 -5.00
C ASP A 103 2.03 -1.19 -5.03
N GLU A 104 1.34 -0.67 -4.02
CA GLU A 104 1.00 0.75 -3.93
C GLU A 104 2.25 1.62 -3.74
N ARG A 105 3.21 1.19 -2.91
CA ARG A 105 4.49 1.88 -2.75
C ARG A 105 5.30 1.87 -4.05
N ALA A 106 5.35 0.75 -4.76
CA ALA A 106 6.03 0.63 -6.05
C ALA A 106 5.43 1.59 -7.08
N GLN A 107 4.09 1.68 -7.14
CA GLN A 107 3.40 2.61 -8.04
C GLN A 107 3.65 4.07 -7.68
N LEU A 108 3.78 4.42 -6.39
CA LEU A 108 4.16 5.77 -5.96
C LEU A 108 5.54 6.14 -6.52
N LEU A 109 6.52 5.24 -6.42
CA LEU A 109 7.86 5.44 -6.98
C LEU A 109 7.82 5.62 -8.50
N VAL A 110 7.02 4.82 -9.22
CA VAL A 110 6.83 4.98 -10.67
C VAL A 110 6.26 6.36 -11.00
N LYS A 111 5.25 6.81 -10.25
CA LYS A 111 4.68 8.16 -10.39
C LYS A 111 5.74 9.23 -10.14
N HIS A 112 6.58 9.08 -9.11
CA HIS A 112 7.64 10.04 -8.81
C HIS A 112 8.66 10.13 -9.95
N ARG A 113 9.09 9.00 -10.51
CA ARG A 113 9.97 8.96 -11.69
C ARG A 113 9.36 9.68 -12.90
N LYS A 114 8.07 9.45 -13.18
CA LYS A 114 7.36 10.14 -14.27
C LYS A 114 7.29 11.66 -14.07
N GLN A 115 7.14 12.12 -12.82
CA GLN A 115 7.17 13.55 -12.52
C GLN A 115 8.54 14.17 -12.75
N TRP A 116 9.63 13.44 -12.42
CA TRP A 116 10.99 13.89 -12.69
C TRP A 116 11.29 14.00 -14.19
N ALA A 117 10.74 13.13 -15.02
CA ALA A 117 10.87 13.25 -16.48
C ALA A 117 10.33 14.59 -17.04
N ILE A 118 9.36 15.21 -16.35
CA ILE A 118 8.87 16.55 -16.72
C ILE A 118 9.96 17.61 -16.45
N VAL A 119 10.64 17.51 -15.32
CA VAL A 119 11.76 18.40 -14.96
C VAL A 119 12.88 18.24 -15.97
N ASP A 120 13.24 17.00 -16.32
CA ASP A 120 14.28 16.71 -17.30
C ASP A 120 13.95 17.35 -18.66
N GLY A 121 12.69 17.25 -19.10
CA GLY A 121 12.22 17.92 -20.30
C GLY A 121 12.35 19.45 -20.23
N LEU A 122 11.89 20.07 -19.13
CA LEU A 122 11.98 21.52 -18.95
C LEU A 122 13.44 22.02 -18.92
N VAL A 123 14.34 21.28 -18.26
CA VAL A 123 15.76 21.59 -18.23
C VAL A 123 16.37 21.47 -19.63
N ALA A 124 16.07 20.40 -20.36
CA ALA A 124 16.57 20.20 -21.72
C ALA A 124 16.13 21.33 -22.66
N GLU A 125 14.87 21.75 -22.60
CA GLU A 125 14.37 22.89 -23.38
C GLU A 125 15.05 24.20 -22.99
N ALA A 126 15.20 24.47 -21.69
CA ALA A 126 15.86 25.68 -21.20
C ALA A 126 17.32 25.78 -21.64
N VAL A 127 18.06 24.67 -21.58
CA VAL A 127 19.46 24.60 -22.02
C VAL A 127 19.55 24.77 -23.54
N ARG A 128 18.71 24.07 -24.30
CA ARG A 128 18.70 24.15 -25.77
C ARG A 128 18.41 25.57 -26.24
N GLY A 129 17.44 26.24 -25.62
CA GLY A 129 17.08 27.62 -25.92
C GLY A 129 17.98 28.69 -25.28
N ARG A 130 18.98 28.29 -24.47
CA ARG A 130 19.79 29.20 -23.62
C ARG A 130 18.95 30.23 -22.87
N ASN A 131 17.78 29.80 -22.39
CA ASN A 131 16.77 30.68 -21.83
C ASN A 131 16.77 30.60 -20.29
N GLN A 132 17.30 31.64 -19.65
CA GLN A 132 17.38 31.71 -18.19
C GLN A 132 16.00 31.71 -17.51
N THR A 133 14.98 32.30 -18.13
CA THR A 133 13.62 32.30 -17.58
C THR A 133 13.02 30.90 -17.59
N ALA A 134 13.23 30.14 -18.66
CA ALA A 134 12.84 28.73 -18.73
C ALA A 134 13.59 27.86 -17.70
N ALA A 135 14.88 28.15 -17.46
CA ALA A 135 15.67 27.46 -16.44
C ALA A 135 15.11 27.71 -15.01
N LYS A 136 14.74 28.95 -14.70
CA LYS A 136 14.09 29.29 -13.42
C LYS A 136 12.73 28.61 -13.25
N LEU A 137 11.96 28.48 -14.33
CA LEU A 137 10.70 27.72 -14.31
C LEU A 137 10.97 26.25 -13.98
N ALA A 138 11.96 25.63 -14.64
CA ALA A 138 12.36 24.25 -14.37
C ALA A 138 12.76 24.05 -12.90
N GLU A 139 13.52 24.99 -12.32
CA GLU A 139 13.90 24.96 -10.90
C GLU A 139 12.69 25.03 -9.97
N ILE A 140 11.76 25.97 -10.21
CA ILE A 140 10.54 26.11 -9.40
C ILE A 140 9.72 24.81 -9.46
N VAL A 141 9.52 24.27 -10.66
CA VAL A 141 8.78 23.01 -10.86
C VAL A 141 9.47 21.85 -10.12
N ALA A 142 10.79 21.73 -10.22
CA ALA A 142 11.56 20.71 -9.51
C ALA A 142 11.38 20.81 -7.99
N ARG A 143 11.42 22.02 -7.43
CA ARG A 143 11.20 22.28 -5.99
C ARG A 143 9.77 21.93 -5.57
N THR A 144 8.77 22.30 -6.35
CA THR A 144 7.37 21.96 -6.09
C THR A 144 7.15 20.45 -6.09
N ILE A 145 7.71 19.74 -7.08
CA ILE A 145 7.66 18.28 -7.15
C ILE A 145 8.34 17.66 -5.94
N THR A 146 9.53 18.15 -5.56
CA THR A 146 10.27 17.65 -4.39
C THR A 146 9.47 17.80 -3.10
N LEU A 147 8.84 18.96 -2.86
CA LEU A 147 8.00 19.19 -1.68
C LEU A 147 6.80 18.23 -1.65
N LYS A 148 6.12 18.08 -2.79
CA LYS A 148 4.99 17.15 -2.92
C LYS A 148 5.42 15.71 -2.65
N GLN A 149 6.49 15.25 -3.28
CA GLN A 149 7.00 13.89 -3.10
C GLN A 149 7.47 13.64 -1.67
N THR A 150 8.06 14.64 -1.01
CA THR A 150 8.41 14.55 0.41
C THR A 150 7.17 14.38 1.28
N GLY A 151 6.10 15.14 1.04
CA GLY A 151 4.82 14.95 1.74
C GLY A 151 4.22 13.57 1.50
N GLU A 152 4.26 13.09 0.26
CA GLU A 152 3.79 11.75 -0.11
C GLU A 152 4.64 10.65 0.58
N ARG A 153 5.97 10.70 0.53
CA ARG A 153 6.83 9.70 1.20
C ARG A 153 6.61 9.64 2.72
N LYS A 154 6.41 10.79 3.37
CA LYS A 154 6.08 10.87 4.79
C LYS A 154 4.72 10.27 5.11
N ALA A 155 3.68 10.59 4.32
CA ALA A 155 2.34 10.03 4.50
C ALA A 155 2.32 8.49 4.35
N TRP A 156 3.19 7.96 3.50
CA TRP A 156 3.34 6.51 3.27
C TRP A 156 4.36 5.82 4.19
N GLY A 157 4.97 6.56 5.13
CA GLY A 157 5.96 6.02 6.07
C GLY A 157 7.27 5.55 5.42
N MET A 158 7.57 5.98 4.19
CA MET A 158 8.80 5.60 3.47
C MET A 158 10.05 6.26 4.04
N ASP A 159 9.88 7.33 4.82
CA ASP A 159 10.94 8.03 5.56
C ASP A 159 11.15 7.45 6.97
N GLY A 160 10.51 6.33 7.31
CA GLY A 160 10.80 5.58 8.53
C GLY A 160 12.24 5.08 8.55
N PRO A 161 12.78 4.66 9.72
CA PRO A 161 14.11 4.09 9.78
C PRO A 161 14.19 2.94 8.77
N SER A 162 15.06 3.11 7.77
CA SER A 162 15.49 2.00 6.93
C SER A 162 15.94 0.88 7.88
N PRO A 163 15.59 -0.39 7.64
CA PRO A 163 16.22 -1.50 8.33
C PRO A 163 17.67 -1.58 7.84
N THR A 164 18.51 -0.67 8.31
CA THR A 164 19.93 -0.64 7.98
C THR A 164 20.71 -1.24 9.12
N ALA A 165 21.63 -2.12 8.73
CA ALA A 165 22.71 -2.76 9.48
C ALA A 165 22.31 -4.03 10.25
N GLY A 166 22.34 -5.18 9.57
CA GLY A 166 22.35 -6.47 10.28
C GLY A 166 22.49 -7.73 9.43
N THR A 167 21.91 -7.80 8.22
CA THR A 167 21.96 -9.05 7.44
C THR A 167 23.14 -9.03 6.47
N VAL A 168 24.31 -9.42 6.96
CA VAL A 168 25.40 -9.90 6.09
C VAL A 168 24.95 -11.27 5.58
N VAL A 169 24.53 -11.34 4.32
CA VAL A 169 24.35 -12.63 3.64
C VAL A 169 25.75 -13.13 3.29
N VAL A 170 26.32 -13.97 4.16
CA VAL A 170 27.50 -14.76 3.84
C VAL A 170 27.06 -15.84 2.87
N ILE A 171 27.40 -15.66 1.60
CA ILE A 171 27.32 -16.73 0.61
C ILE A 171 28.62 -17.51 0.78
N ASP A 172 28.58 -18.62 1.53
CA ASP A 172 29.65 -19.61 1.47
C ASP A 172 29.64 -20.20 0.06
N ARG A 173 30.49 -19.62 -0.78
CA ARG A 173 30.78 -20.15 -2.09
C ARG A 173 31.80 -21.25 -1.89
N ASP A 174 31.33 -22.45 -1.65
CA ASP A 174 32.15 -23.66 -1.81
C ASP A 174 32.67 -23.67 -3.24
N TYR A 175 33.90 -23.23 -3.43
CA TYR A 175 34.64 -23.49 -4.65
C TYR A 175 35.12 -24.94 -4.57
N PRO A 176 34.72 -25.82 -5.49
CA PRO A 176 35.38 -27.11 -5.61
C PRO A 176 36.83 -26.85 -5.99
N THR A 177 37.75 -27.28 -5.13
CA THR A 177 39.18 -27.28 -5.45
C THR A 177 39.42 -28.41 -6.44
N GLU A 178 39.45 -28.07 -7.73
CA GLU A 178 40.02 -28.96 -8.73
C GLU A 178 41.50 -29.15 -8.38
N LYS A 179 41.85 -30.38 -7.98
CA LYS A 179 43.23 -30.83 -7.88
C LYS A 179 43.83 -30.76 -9.28
N SER A 180 44.72 -29.79 -9.51
CA SER A 180 45.61 -29.82 -10.66
C SER A 180 46.54 -31.02 -10.51
N GLU A 181 46.40 -32.00 -11.40
CA GLU A 181 47.33 -33.10 -11.59
C GLU A 181 48.74 -32.58 -11.85
N ASP A 182 49.71 -33.26 -11.23
CA ASP A 182 51.14 -33.05 -11.36
C ASP A 182 51.59 -33.04 -12.83
N ALA A 183 52.44 -32.07 -13.18
CA ALA A 183 53.29 -32.12 -14.36
C ALA A 183 54.73 -31.71 -13.98
N PRO A 184 55.75 -32.28 -14.65
CA PRO A 184 56.97 -32.74 -13.99
C PRO A 184 58.19 -31.86 -14.26
N GLU A 185 59.20 -31.98 -13.38
CA GLU A 185 60.62 -32.00 -13.76
C GLU A 185 61.35 -33.13 -13.01
#